data_AF-I4YB82-F1
#
_entry.id   AF-I4YB82-F1
#
_cell.length_a   1.000
_cell.length_b   1.000
_cell.length_c   1.000
_cell.angle_alpha   90.00
_cell.angle_beta   90.00
_cell.angle_gamma   90.00
#
_symmetry.space_group_name_H-M   'P 1'
#
loop_
_entity.id
_entity.type
_entity.pdbx_description
1 polymer ?
#
loop_
_entity_poly.entity_id
_entity_poly.type
_entity_poly.pdbx_seq_one_letter_code
_entity_poly.pdbx_strand_id
1 'polypeptide(L)'
;MDDLIEFDTNNLIDLLDKFLLDELSKETNNTATRTTPTTSACIDSLNNPSSLQLFQAKSIPTISIKNYLSRILRYCPSTNQVFLSLLVYFNRMKSLSNVFTLNSYNIHRLIIAGITVSSKFLSDIFYTNSRYAKVGGLPLSELNQLELHFLLLNDFNLFINKSEIDFYFKLLLEH
;
A
#
# COMPACT_ATOMS: atom_id res chain seq x y z
N MET A 1 10.83 2.79 17.45
CA MET A 1 11.62 3.15 16.23
C MET A 1 12.92 2.37 16.15
N ASP A 2 13.76 2.34 17.20
CA ASP A 2 14.99 1.51 17.19
C ASP A 2 14.66 0.03 16.98
N ASP A 3 13.64 -0.49 17.68
CA ASP A 3 13.18 -1.87 17.49
C ASP A 3 12.73 -2.17 16.05
N LEU A 4 12.09 -1.22 15.36
CA LEU A 4 11.62 -1.40 13.98
C LEU A 4 12.78 -1.38 12.98
N ILE A 5 13.83 -0.60 13.24
CA ILE A 5 15.01 -0.51 12.37
C ILE A 5 15.83 -1.80 12.49
N GLU A 6 15.95 -2.33 13.70
CA GLU A 6 16.71 -3.57 13.97
C GLU A 6 15.94 -4.84 13.61
N PHE A 7 14.61 -4.75 13.43
CA PHE A 7 13.79 -5.89 13.09
C PHE A 7 14.13 -6.48 11.72
N ASP A 8 14.20 -7.80 11.62
CA ASP A 8 14.47 -8.48 10.35
C ASP A 8 13.34 -8.23 9.34
N THR A 9 13.71 -7.71 8.16
CA THR A 9 12.75 -7.36 7.12
C THR A 9 12.01 -8.57 6.55
N ASN A 10 12.62 -9.76 6.52
CA ASN A 10 11.94 -10.96 6.02
C ASN A 10 10.85 -11.40 7.00
N ASN A 11 11.14 -11.36 8.31
CA ASN A 11 10.13 -11.58 9.34
C ASN A 11 8.99 -10.56 9.23
N LEU A 12 9.30 -9.29 8.93
CA LEU A 12 8.26 -8.27 8.73
C LEU A 12 7.38 -8.59 7.53
N ILE A 13 7.97 -9.03 6.42
CA ILE A 13 7.22 -9.45 5.23
C ILE A 13 6.31 -10.64 5.55
N ASP A 14 6.76 -11.58 6.37
CA ASP A 14 5.96 -12.74 6.77
C ASP A 14 4.76 -12.33 7.65
N LEU A 15 4.94 -11.37 8.55
CA LEU A 15 3.84 -10.80 9.34
C LEU A 15 2.86 -10.02 8.46
N LEU A 16 3.39 -9.20 7.53
CA LEU A 16 2.58 -8.44 6.58
C LEU A 16 1.76 -9.35 5.66
N ASP A 17 2.33 -10.44 5.16
CA ASP A 17 1.61 -11.41 4.33
C ASP A 17 0.41 -12.00 5.08
N LYS A 18 0.63 -12.49 6.31
CA LYS A 18 -0.44 -13.03 7.15
C LYS A 18 -1.54 -12.00 7.42
N PHE A 19 -1.15 -10.79 7.83
CA PHE A 19 -2.08 -9.71 8.14
C PHE A 19 -2.90 -9.30 6.91
N LEU A 20 -2.27 -9.16 5.75
CA LEU A 20 -2.96 -8.80 4.51
C LEU A 20 -3.90 -9.91 4.04
N LEU A 21 -3.52 -11.18 4.19
CA LEU A 21 -4.41 -12.31 3.89
C LEU A 21 -5.64 -12.34 4.80
N ASP A 22 -5.47 -12.05 6.10
CA ASP A 22 -6.58 -11.91 7.04
C ASP A 22 -7.50 -10.74 6.66
N GLU A 23 -6.93 -9.58 6.34
CA GLU A 23 -7.68 -8.41 5.86
C GLU A 23 -8.44 -8.64 4.55
N LEU A 24 -7.95 -9.54 3.69
CA LEU A 24 -8.66 -9.96 2.46
C LEU A 24 -9.83 -10.90 2.75
N SER A 25 -9.79 -11.64 3.87
CA SER A 25 -10.82 -12.60 4.26
C SER A 25 -12.01 -11.95 4.99
N LYS A 26 -11.81 -10.77 5.58
CA LYS A 26 -12.86 -10.02 6.27
C LYS A 26 -13.80 -9.38 5.26
N GLU A 27 -15.04 -9.89 5.17
CA GLU A 27 -16.11 -9.16 4.48
C GLU A 27 -16.26 -7.78 5.13
N THR A 28 -16.24 -6.73 4.31
CA THR A 28 -16.20 -5.33 4.74
C THR A 28 -17.52 -4.93 5.42
N ASN A 29 -17.66 -5.23 6.71
CA ASN A 29 -18.70 -4.67 7.57
C ASN A 29 -18.10 -3.52 8.38
N ASN A 30 -17.76 -2.40 7.72
CA ASN A 30 -17.09 -1.29 8.39
C ASN A 30 -18.02 -0.09 8.63
N THR A 31 -18.41 0.06 9.89
CA THR A 31 -18.68 1.34 10.55
C THR A 31 -17.36 2.09 10.75
N ALA A 32 -16.79 2.68 9.69
CA ALA A 32 -15.61 3.51 9.80
C ALA A 32 -15.98 4.97 10.17
N THR A 33 -15.16 5.60 11.00
CA THR A 33 -15.22 7.04 11.27
C THR A 33 -14.83 7.79 9.99
N ARG A 34 -15.83 8.44 9.37
CA ARG A 34 -15.70 9.09 8.06
C ARG A 34 -14.69 10.23 8.11
N THR A 35 -13.66 10.15 7.26
CA THR A 35 -12.82 11.31 6.95
C THR A 35 -13.33 11.96 5.68
N THR A 36 -13.49 13.28 5.66
CA THR A 36 -13.90 14.00 4.45
C THR A 36 -12.66 14.33 3.62
N PRO A 37 -12.66 14.09 2.30
CA PRO A 37 -11.55 14.47 1.44
C PRO A 37 -11.39 15.99 1.42
N THR A 38 -10.14 16.45 1.51
CA THR A 38 -9.80 17.87 1.65
C THR A 38 -9.46 18.47 0.28
N THR A 39 -8.85 17.69 -0.62
CA THR A 39 -8.45 18.18 -1.94
C THR A 39 -9.52 17.94 -3.00
N SER A 40 -9.72 18.94 -3.88
CA SER A 40 -10.66 18.83 -5.01
C SER A 40 -10.32 17.67 -5.94
N ALA A 41 -9.03 17.44 -6.20
CA ALA A 41 -8.57 16.34 -7.03
C ALA A 41 -8.94 14.96 -6.46
N CYS A 42 -8.87 14.78 -5.13
CA CYS A 42 -9.32 13.55 -4.48
C CYS A 42 -10.83 13.37 -4.64
N ILE A 43 -11.62 14.44 -4.42
CA ILE A 43 -13.08 14.40 -4.58
C ILE A 43 -13.45 13.98 -6.01
N ASP A 44 -12.84 14.60 -7.01
CA ASP A 44 -13.10 14.31 -8.42
C ASP A 44 -12.72 12.87 -8.79
N SER A 45 -11.58 12.39 -8.28
CA SER A 45 -11.15 11.01 -8.52
C SER A 45 -12.07 9.99 -7.85
N LEU A 46 -12.53 10.27 -6.63
CA LEU A 46 -13.41 9.37 -5.88
C LEU A 46 -14.81 9.29 -6.49
N ASN A 47 -15.30 10.39 -7.06
CA ASN A 47 -16.56 10.43 -7.81
C ASN A 47 -16.47 9.69 -9.16
N ASN A 48 -15.25 9.44 -9.67
CA ASN A 48 -15.04 8.74 -10.92
C ASN A 48 -14.80 7.24 -10.69
N PRO A 49 -15.75 6.35 -11.08
CA PRO A 49 -15.63 4.91 -10.84
C PRO A 49 -14.44 4.27 -11.54
N SER A 50 -13.93 4.88 -12.61
CA SER A 50 -12.74 4.37 -13.31
C SER A 50 -11.48 4.43 -12.46
N SER A 51 -11.36 5.40 -11.54
CA SER A 51 -10.19 5.56 -10.65
C SER A 51 -9.99 4.34 -9.75
N LEU A 52 -11.09 3.75 -9.25
CA LEU A 52 -11.05 2.60 -8.36
C LEU A 52 -10.78 1.30 -9.12
N GLN A 53 -11.18 1.23 -10.40
CA GLN A 53 -10.95 0.07 -11.25
C GLN A 53 -9.51 -0.04 -11.74
N LEU A 54 -8.70 1.02 -11.69
CA LEU A 54 -7.30 0.99 -12.17
C LEU A 54 -6.42 -0.01 -11.38
N PHE A 55 -6.70 -0.18 -10.10
CA PHE A 55 -6.01 -1.16 -9.26
C PHE A 55 -6.51 -2.59 -9.51
N GLN A 56 -7.62 -2.80 -10.21
CA GLN A 56 -8.16 -4.13 -10.46
C GLN A 56 -7.38 -4.83 -11.59
N ALA A 57 -6.73 -5.95 -11.29
CA ALA A 57 -6.13 -6.79 -12.31
C ALA A 57 -7.19 -7.56 -13.11
N LYS A 58 -6.87 -7.91 -14.36
CA LYS A 58 -7.74 -8.74 -15.24
C LYS A 58 -7.92 -10.16 -14.70
N SER A 59 -6.94 -10.66 -13.96
CA SER A 59 -6.95 -11.97 -13.31
C SER A 59 -6.13 -11.87 -12.02
N ILE A 60 -6.44 -12.73 -11.05
CA ILE A 60 -5.66 -12.83 -9.81
C ILE A 60 -4.23 -13.24 -10.17
N PRO A 61 -3.20 -12.49 -9.72
CA PRO A 61 -1.81 -12.86 -9.95
C PRO A 61 -1.48 -14.23 -9.33
N THR A 62 -0.68 -15.04 -10.03
CA THR A 62 -0.28 -16.38 -9.55
C THR A 62 0.76 -16.34 -8.44
N ILE A 63 1.47 -15.22 -8.29
CA ILE A 63 2.44 -15.00 -7.23
C ILE A 63 1.73 -14.65 -5.92
N SER A 64 2.11 -15.29 -4.81
CA SER A 64 1.58 -14.94 -3.48
C SER A 64 2.03 -13.54 -3.03
N ILE A 65 1.33 -12.96 -2.06
CA ILE A 65 1.66 -11.64 -1.49
C ILE A 65 3.07 -11.65 -0.90
N LYS A 66 3.41 -12.63 -0.05
CA LYS A 66 4.78 -12.85 0.46
C LYS A 66 5.83 -12.86 -0.63
N ASN A 67 5.66 -13.72 -1.64
CA ASN A 67 6.65 -13.84 -2.72
C ASN A 67 6.78 -12.55 -3.53
N TYR A 68 5.69 -11.80 -3.68
CA TYR A 68 5.70 -10.50 -4.35
C TYR A 68 6.45 -9.45 -3.52
N LEU A 69 6.20 -9.36 -2.21
CA LEU A 69 6.90 -8.48 -1.28
C LEU A 69 8.41 -8.82 -1.21
N SER A 70 8.77 -10.09 -1.08
CA SER A 70 10.17 -10.54 -1.08
C SER A 70 10.87 -10.23 -2.41
N ARG A 71 10.16 -10.39 -3.55
CA ARG A 71 10.67 -9.98 -4.86
C ARG A 71 10.94 -8.47 -4.90
N ILE A 72 10.04 -7.65 -4.38
CA ILE A 72 10.23 -6.20 -4.32
C ILE A 72 11.44 -5.85 -3.45
N LEU A 73 11.53 -6.39 -2.24
CA LEU A 73 12.68 -6.18 -1.34
C LEU A 73 14.01 -6.55 -2.01
N ARG A 74 14.06 -7.67 -2.73
CA ARG A 74 15.28 -8.16 -3.39
C ARG A 74 15.80 -7.21 -4.48
N TYR A 75 14.91 -6.59 -5.26
CA TYR A 75 15.31 -5.78 -6.43
C TYR A 75 15.22 -4.26 -6.19
N CYS A 76 14.42 -3.85 -5.22
CA CYS A 76 14.30 -2.50 -4.69
C CYS A 76 14.40 -2.54 -3.16
N PRO A 77 15.60 -2.69 -2.58
CA PRO A 77 15.79 -2.61 -1.14
C PRO A 77 15.23 -1.31 -0.57
N SER A 78 14.39 -1.44 0.45
CA SER A 78 13.71 -0.32 1.13
C SER A 78 13.69 -0.58 2.64
N THR A 79 13.47 0.46 3.45
CA THR A 79 13.41 0.34 4.91
C THR A 79 12.12 -0.35 5.38
N ASN A 80 12.14 -0.92 6.58
CA ASN A 80 10.95 -1.53 7.20
C ASN A 80 9.75 -0.57 7.29
N GLN A 81 10.03 0.72 7.48
CA GLN A 81 9.01 1.77 7.50
C GLN A 81 8.22 1.87 6.18
N VAL A 82 8.89 1.67 5.04
CA VAL A 82 8.23 1.68 3.72
C VAL A 82 7.20 0.56 3.65
N PHE A 83 7.53 -0.65 4.10
CA PHE A 83 6.60 -1.77 4.08
C PHE A 83 5.45 -1.58 5.06
N LEU A 84 5.73 -1.08 6.26
CA LEU A 84 4.72 -0.86 7.29
C LEU A 84 3.74 0.27 6.94
N SER A 85 4.22 1.29 6.23
CA SER A 85 3.38 2.41 5.75
C SER A 85 2.24 1.96 4.82
N LEU A 86 2.35 0.78 4.19
CA LEU A 86 1.26 0.22 3.39
C LEU A 86 -0.02 0.04 4.20
N LEU A 87 0.09 -0.46 5.43
CA LEU A 87 -1.07 -0.69 6.29
C LEU A 87 -1.75 0.62 6.68
N VAL A 88 -0.95 1.63 6.98
CA VAL A 88 -1.41 2.99 7.28
C VAL A 88 -2.19 3.54 6.10
N TYR A 89 -1.61 3.49 4.90
CA TYR A 89 -2.25 4.04 3.70
C TYR A 89 -3.50 3.25 3.30
N PHE A 90 -3.50 1.93 3.40
CA PHE A 90 -4.72 1.15 3.16
C PHE A 90 -5.83 1.49 4.14
N ASN A 91 -5.52 1.74 5.41
CA ASN A 91 -6.52 2.19 6.38
C ASN A 91 -7.07 3.59 6.05
N ARG A 92 -6.20 4.52 5.64
CA ARG A 92 -6.62 5.87 5.20
C ARG A 92 -7.55 5.79 3.99
N MET A 93 -7.21 4.96 2.99
CA MET A 93 -8.07 4.72 1.82
C MET A 93 -9.44 4.15 2.21
N LYS A 94 -9.48 3.15 3.11
CA LYS A 94 -10.73 2.58 3.65
C LYS A 94 -11.58 3.63 4.39
N SER A 95 -10.93 4.57 5.08
CA SER A 95 -11.62 5.64 5.83
C SER A 95 -12.15 6.76 4.93
N LEU A 96 -11.55 6.93 3.75
CA LEU A 96 -11.87 7.98 2.78
C LEU A 96 -12.93 7.55 1.75
N SER A 97 -12.96 6.27 1.38
CA SER A 97 -13.82 5.73 0.31
C SER A 97 -14.60 4.50 0.77
N ASN A 98 -15.93 4.61 0.78
CA ASN A 98 -16.83 3.47 1.00
C ASN A 98 -16.78 2.43 -0.14
N VAL A 99 -16.23 2.80 -1.29
CA VAL A 99 -16.17 1.95 -2.49
C VAL A 99 -14.84 1.21 -2.56
N PHE A 100 -13.84 1.64 -1.79
CA PHE A 100 -12.55 0.96 -1.75
C PHE A 100 -12.64 -0.32 -0.91
N THR A 101 -12.61 -1.47 -1.58
CA THR A 101 -12.52 -2.79 -0.95
C THR A 101 -11.21 -3.45 -1.36
N LEU A 102 -10.43 -3.91 -0.38
CA LEU A 102 -9.24 -4.71 -0.61
C LEU A 102 -9.65 -6.11 -1.09
N ASN A 103 -9.08 -6.60 -2.19
CA ASN A 103 -9.39 -7.94 -2.71
C ASN A 103 -8.17 -8.55 -3.45
N SER A 104 -8.26 -9.84 -3.76
CA SER A 104 -7.17 -10.58 -4.42
C SER A 104 -6.84 -10.11 -5.84
N TYR A 105 -7.72 -9.32 -6.47
CA TYR A 105 -7.47 -8.74 -7.80
C TYR A 105 -6.71 -7.42 -7.73
N ASN A 106 -6.79 -6.68 -6.62
CA ASN A 106 -6.20 -5.35 -6.50
C ASN A 106 -4.96 -5.27 -5.60
N ILE A 107 -4.80 -6.19 -4.67
CA ILE A 107 -3.76 -6.13 -3.64
C ILE A 107 -2.34 -5.99 -4.21
N HIS A 108 -1.95 -6.76 -5.23
CA HIS A 108 -0.60 -6.66 -5.80
C HIS A 108 -0.32 -5.30 -6.43
N ARG A 109 -1.31 -4.72 -7.12
CA ARG A 109 -1.20 -3.39 -7.74
C ARG A 109 -1.12 -2.30 -6.68
N LEU A 110 -1.89 -2.44 -5.61
CA LEU A 110 -1.85 -1.55 -4.46
C LEU A 110 -0.50 -1.62 -3.73
N ILE A 111 0.07 -2.82 -3.55
CA ILE A 111 1.37 -3.01 -2.91
C ILE A 111 2.48 -2.31 -3.70
N ILE A 112 2.58 -2.53 -5.02
CA ILE A 112 3.68 -1.92 -5.79
C ILE A 112 3.55 -0.40 -5.89
N ALA A 113 2.32 0.11 -6.04
CA ALA A 113 2.06 1.55 -6.04
C ALA A 113 2.39 2.16 -4.67
N GLY A 114 1.93 1.54 -3.59
CA GLY A 114 2.20 1.96 -2.22
C GLY A 114 3.69 1.98 -1.92
N ILE A 115 4.44 0.90 -2.21
CA ILE A 115 5.89 0.86 -1.99
C ILE A 115 6.61 1.94 -2.80
N THR A 116 6.18 2.20 -4.04
CA THR A 116 6.76 3.26 -4.87
C THR A 116 6.58 4.63 -4.22
N VAL A 117 5.34 4.96 -3.83
CA VAL A 117 5.00 6.23 -3.15
C VAL A 117 5.72 6.34 -1.81
N SER A 118 5.62 5.31 -0.97
CA SER A 118 6.25 5.25 0.35
C SER A 118 7.77 5.41 0.27
N SER A 119 8.44 4.72 -0.66
CA SER A 119 9.90 4.82 -0.80
C SER A 119 10.31 6.24 -1.19
N LYS A 120 9.61 6.87 -2.14
CA LYS A 120 9.90 8.24 -2.57
C LYS A 120 9.63 9.29 -1.48
N PHE A 121 8.67 9.02 -0.59
CA PHE A 121 8.31 9.96 0.47
C PHE A 121 9.16 9.79 1.74
N LEU A 122 9.46 8.55 2.12
CA LEU A 122 10.11 8.22 3.40
C LEU A 122 11.62 7.98 3.31
N SER A 123 12.15 7.71 2.11
CA SER A 123 13.57 7.35 1.94
C SER A 123 14.30 8.42 1.14
N ASP A 124 15.49 8.79 1.60
CA ASP A 124 16.37 9.74 0.88
C ASP A 124 16.89 9.14 -0.44
N ILE A 125 17.04 7.82 -0.49
CA ILE A 125 17.46 7.07 -1.67
C ILE A 125 16.30 6.18 -2.13
N PHE A 126 15.83 6.42 -3.34
CA PHE A 126 14.75 5.67 -3.97
C PHE A 126 15.08 5.35 -5.44
N TYR A 127 14.32 4.43 -6.03
CA TYR A 127 14.52 4.01 -7.40
C TYR A 127 13.58 4.71 -8.38
N THR A 128 13.89 4.65 -9.68
CA THR A 128 13.02 5.18 -10.72
C THR A 128 11.76 4.33 -10.91
N ASN A 129 10.68 4.94 -11.39
CA ASN A 129 9.46 4.21 -11.74
C ASN A 129 9.71 3.10 -12.76
N SER A 130 10.66 3.29 -13.68
CA SER A 130 11.04 2.23 -14.62
C SER A 130 11.56 0.98 -13.91
N ARG A 131 12.32 1.13 -12.82
CA ARG A 131 12.77 -0.01 -12.02
C ARG A 131 11.60 -0.65 -11.28
N TYR A 132 10.79 0.14 -10.56
CA TYR A 132 9.63 -0.40 -9.84
C TYR A 132 8.65 -1.13 -10.77
N ALA A 133 8.42 -0.61 -11.98
CA ALA A 133 7.52 -1.21 -12.97
C ALA A 133 8.04 -2.57 -13.44
N LYS A 134 9.35 -2.67 -13.75
CA LYS A 134 10.01 -3.95 -14.11
C LYS A 134 9.91 -4.97 -12.98
N VAL A 135 10.14 -4.53 -11.74
CA VAL A 135 10.06 -5.42 -10.57
C VAL A 135 8.62 -5.88 -10.34
N GLY A 136 7.64 -4.97 -10.44
CA GLY A 136 6.23 -5.26 -10.26
C GLY A 136 5.59 -6.04 -11.41
N GLY A 137 6.26 -6.15 -12.57
CA GLY A 137 5.78 -6.88 -13.73
C GLY A 137 4.73 -6.14 -14.55
N LEU A 138 4.75 -4.81 -14.57
CA LEU A 138 3.80 -3.97 -15.29
C LEU A 138 4.49 -2.96 -16.23
N PRO A 139 3.80 -2.47 -17.29
CA PRO A 139 4.24 -1.33 -18.08
C PRO A 139 4.52 -0.09 -17.22
N LEU A 140 5.52 0.70 -17.62
CA LEU A 140 5.87 1.94 -16.91
C LEU A 140 4.71 2.95 -16.88
N SER A 141 3.99 3.11 -17.99
CA SER A 141 2.83 4.00 -18.08
C SER A 141 1.77 3.62 -17.07
N GLU A 142 1.53 2.32 -16.88
CA GLU A 142 0.59 1.81 -15.91
C GLU A 142 1.05 2.10 -14.48
N LEU A 143 2.33 1.90 -14.15
CA LEU A 143 2.83 2.23 -12.80
C LEU A 143 2.68 3.71 -12.50
N ASN A 144 2.99 4.59 -13.46
CA ASN A 144 2.85 6.04 -13.28
C ASN A 144 1.39 6.43 -12.96
N GLN A 145 0.43 5.78 -13.60
CA GLN A 145 -0.99 5.99 -13.31
C GLN A 145 -1.34 5.46 -11.91
N LEU A 146 -0.92 4.24 -11.58
CA LEU A 146 -1.17 3.66 -10.25
C LEU A 146 -0.57 4.51 -9.13
N GLU A 147 0.62 5.07 -9.33
CA GLU A 147 1.25 5.97 -8.37
C GLU A 147 0.39 7.22 -8.13
N LEU A 148 -0.04 7.91 -9.19
CA LEU A 148 -0.89 9.10 -9.06
C LEU A 148 -2.22 8.78 -8.36
N HIS A 149 -2.87 7.68 -8.75
CA HIS A 149 -4.14 7.30 -8.14
C HIS A 149 -3.97 6.84 -6.69
N PHE A 150 -2.84 6.27 -6.32
CA PHE A 150 -2.54 5.92 -4.94
C PHE A 150 -2.44 7.18 -4.07
N LEU A 151 -1.81 8.24 -4.59
CA LEU A 151 -1.75 9.55 -3.92
C LEU A 151 -3.14 10.16 -3.75
N LEU A 152 -3.96 10.10 -4.80
CA LEU A 152 -5.34 10.62 -4.78
C LEU A 152 -6.20 9.88 -3.75
N LEU A 153 -6.12 8.55 -3.68
CA LEU A 153 -6.87 7.75 -2.70
C LEU A 153 -6.40 7.95 -1.25
N ASN A 154 -5.26 8.59 -1.03
CA ASN A 154 -4.79 9.03 0.29
C ASN A 154 -4.97 10.54 0.50
N ASP A 155 -5.65 11.26 -0.39
CA ASP A 155 -5.79 12.73 -0.34
C ASP A 155 -4.43 13.45 -0.20
N PHE A 156 -3.37 12.88 -0.79
CA PHE A 156 -1.96 13.30 -0.61
C PHE A 156 -1.48 13.34 0.85
N ASN A 157 -2.24 12.79 1.79
CA ASN A 157 -1.85 12.67 3.19
C ASN A 157 -0.92 11.46 3.36
N LEU A 158 0.37 11.67 3.09
CA LEU A 158 1.43 10.66 3.25
C LEU A 158 2.21 10.79 4.55
N PHE A 159 2.07 11.91 5.26
CA PHE A 159 2.78 12.08 6.53
C PHE A 159 2.27 11.06 7.54
N ILE A 160 3.18 10.30 8.15
CA ILE A 160 2.84 9.30 9.17
C ILE A 160 3.54 9.67 10.46
N ASN A 161 2.75 9.83 11.52
CA ASN A 161 3.30 10.09 12.85
C ASN A 161 4.02 8.85 13.38
N LYS A 162 5.06 9.06 14.18
CA LYS A 162 5.79 7.96 14.83
C LYS A 162 4.86 7.05 15.63
N SER A 163 3.91 7.62 16.37
CA SER A 163 2.92 6.87 17.16
C SER A 163 2.03 5.97 16.30
N GLU A 164 1.72 6.38 15.07
CA GLU A 164 0.90 5.62 14.13
C GLU A 164 1.69 4.44 13.56
N ILE A 165 2.95 4.67 13.14
CA ILE A 165 3.86 3.58 12.75
C ILE A 165 4.03 2.57 13.89
N ASP A 166 4.35 3.04 15.09
CA ASP A 166 4.59 2.16 16.25
C ASP A 166 3.31 1.38 16.62
N PHE A 167 2.12 1.95 16.44
CA PHE A 167 0.83 1.24 16.64
C PHE A 167 0.68 0.08 15.65
N TYR A 168 0.87 0.32 14.35
CA TYR A 168 0.77 -0.75 13.34
C TYR A 168 1.85 -1.81 13.50
N PHE A 169 3.05 -1.43 13.95
CA PHE A 169 4.11 -2.39 14.22
C PHE A 169 3.71 -3.34 15.36
N LYS A 170 3.20 -2.80 16.48
CA LYS A 170 2.71 -3.61 17.60
C LYS A 170 1.54 -4.50 17.18
N LEU A 171 0.60 -3.95 16.42
CA LEU A 171 -0.53 -4.71 15.88
C LEU A 171 -0.09 -5.92 15.06
N LEU A 172 0.97 -5.79 14.26
CA LEU A 172 1.55 -6.90 13.50
C LEU A 172 2.26 -7.94 14.36
N LEU A 173 2.89 -7.54 15.46
CA LEU A 173 3.58 -8.46 16.37
C LEU A 173 2.61 -9.27 17.24
N GLU A 174 1.42 -8.72 17.51
CA GLU A 174 0.38 -9.36 18.32
C GLU A 174 -0.52 -10.30 17.51
N HIS A 175 -0.46 -10.26 16.16
CA HIS A 175 -1.26 -11.07 15.24
C HIS A 175 -0.58 -12.42 14.94
#